data_AF-A0A2G4SH05-F1
#
_entry.id   AF-A0A2G4SH05-F1
#
_cell.length_a   1.000
_cell.length_b   1.000
_cell.length_c   1.000
_cell.angle_alpha   90.00
_cell.angle_beta   90.00
_cell.angle_gamma   90.00
#
_symmetry.space_group_name_H-M   'P 1'
#
loop_
_entity.id
_entity.type
_entity.pdbx_description
1 polymer ?
#
loop_
_entity_poly.entity_id
_entity_poly.type
_entity_poly.pdbx_seq_one_letter_code
_entity_poly.pdbx_strand_id
1 'polypeptide(L)' 'MFDRKEQELTAWTPEEDKKAEDHHQGVTICANCETTTTPLWRRDTSGRTICNACGLYYKLHLVHRPATMMRTVIKRRKR' A
#
# COMPACT_ATOMS: atom_id res chain seq x y z
N MET A 1 -44.11 -32.47 -32.43
CA MET A 1 -43.46 -33.23 -33.51
C MET A 1 -42.11 -32.55 -33.74
N PHE A 2 -41.06 -33.22 -33.24
CA PHE A 2 -39.61 -33.08 -33.49
C PHE A 2 -38.98 -31.67 -33.46
N ASP A 3 -38.26 -31.30 -32.40
CA ASP A 3 -36.85 -31.64 -32.05
C ASP A 3 -35.79 -31.03 -32.95
N ARG A 4 -34.63 -30.74 -32.31
CA ARG A 4 -33.27 -30.60 -32.89
C ARG A 4 -32.96 -29.17 -33.38
N LYS A 5 -31.91 -28.45 -32.96
CA LYS A 5 -30.61 -28.77 -32.36
C LYS A 5 -30.07 -27.40 -31.88
N GLU A 6 -29.67 -27.26 -30.62
CA GLU A 6 -28.26 -27.24 -30.16
C GLU A 6 -27.46 -26.02 -30.64
N GLN A 7 -26.63 -25.51 -29.73
CA GLN A 7 -25.61 -24.44 -29.87
C GLN A 7 -26.19 -23.08 -29.39
N GLU A 8 -25.85 -22.54 -28.23
CA GLU A 8 -24.48 -22.43 -27.69
C GLU A 8 -24.44 -22.67 -26.16
N LEU A 9 -24.06 -23.90 -25.81
CA LEU A 9 -23.22 -24.15 -24.65
C LEU A 9 -21.82 -23.62 -24.98
N THR A 10 -21.51 -22.39 -24.57
CA THR A 10 -20.11 -21.97 -24.37
C THR A 10 -20.02 -21.27 -23.02
N ALA A 11 -19.75 -22.12 -22.03
CA ALA A 11 -18.97 -21.84 -20.84
C ALA A 11 -19.11 -20.43 -20.23
N TRP A 12 -19.69 -20.37 -19.03
CA TRP A 12 -19.13 -19.50 -18.00
C TRP A 12 -17.65 -19.88 -17.86
N THR A 13 -16.78 -19.18 -18.58
CA THR A 13 -15.34 -19.22 -18.36
C THR A 13 -15.12 -18.52 -17.03
N PRO A 14 -14.68 -19.20 -15.97
CA PRO A 14 -14.00 -18.51 -14.90
C PRO A 14 -12.71 -18.02 -15.54
N GLU A 15 -12.69 -16.77 -16.01
CA GLU A 15 -11.45 -16.14 -16.46
C GLU A 15 -10.48 -16.21 -15.28
N GLU A 16 -9.44 -17.00 -15.50
CA GLU A 16 -8.48 -17.43 -14.51
C GLU A 16 -7.87 -16.23 -13.81
N ASP A 17 -7.87 -16.35 -12.48
CA ASP A 17 -7.15 -15.53 -11.53
C ASP A 17 -5.76 -15.10 -12.03
N LYS A 18 -5.66 -13.83 -12.44
CA LYS A 18 -4.40 -13.08 -12.37
C LYS A 18 -4.52 -11.97 -11.35
N LYS A 19 -4.74 -12.38 -10.10
CA LYS A 19 -4.29 -11.60 -8.95
C LYS A 19 -2.77 -11.53 -9.05
N ALA A 20 -2.27 -10.45 -9.65
CA ALA A 20 -0.86 -10.08 -9.56
C ALA A 20 -0.57 -9.65 -8.11
N GLU A 21 -0.57 -10.62 -7.20
CA GLU A 21 0.14 -10.53 -5.94
C GLU A 21 1.62 -10.66 -6.24
N ASP A 22 2.16 -9.58 -6.77
CA ASP A 22 3.54 -9.24 -6.55
C ASP A 22 3.68 -8.75 -5.09
N HIS A 23 3.47 -9.68 -4.14
CA HIS A 23 3.90 -9.48 -2.77
C HIS A 23 5.41 -9.69 -2.73
N HIS A 24 6.16 -8.79 -3.36
CA HIS A 24 7.48 -8.47 -2.85
C HIS A 24 7.29 -7.94 -1.43
N GLN A 25 7.30 -8.85 -0.44
CA GLN A 25 7.50 -8.53 0.97
C GLN A 25 8.94 -8.05 1.21
N GLY A 26 9.41 -7.15 0.35
CA GLY A 26 10.46 -6.21 0.70
C GLY A 26 9.89 -5.37 1.83
N VAL A 27 10.54 -5.45 2.99
CA VAL A 27 10.19 -4.61 4.14
C VAL A 27 10.28 -3.17 3.67
N THR A 28 9.13 -2.51 3.49
CA THR A 28 9.12 -1.08 3.15
C THR A 28 9.64 -0.32 4.37
N ILE A 29 10.71 0.44 4.18
CA ILE A 29 11.39 1.19 5.23
C ILE A 29 11.30 2.68 4.91
N CYS A 30 11.01 3.50 5.92
CA CYS A 30 11.01 4.95 5.77
C CYS A 30 12.45 5.48 5.57
N ALA A 31 12.68 6.25 4.52
CA ALA A 31 14.00 6.83 4.23
C ALA A 31 14.48 7.87 5.26
N ASN A 32 13.63 8.36 6.17
CA ASN A 32 14.01 9.37 7.17
C ASN A 32 14.12 8.83 8.60
N CYS A 33 13.28 7.87 8.97
CA CYS A 33 13.21 7.37 10.35
C CYS A 33 13.23 5.85 10.42
N GLU A 34 13.46 5.18 9.29
CA GLU A 34 13.61 3.72 9.16
C GLU A 34 12.45 2.88 9.73
N THR A 35 11.31 3.51 10.01
CA THR A 35 10.13 2.78 10.46
C THR A 35 9.68 1.84 9.36
N THR A 36 9.39 0.61 9.74
CA THR A 36 8.81 -0.44 8.89
C THR A 36 7.29 -0.49 9.02
N THR A 37 6.76 0.16 10.06
CA THR A 37 5.34 0.22 10.36
C THR A 37 4.86 1.66 10.23
N THR A 38 3.83 1.87 9.42
CA THR A 38 3.15 3.15 9.28
C THR A 38 1.72 2.88 8.81
N PRO A 39 0.72 3.63 9.29
CA PRO A 39 -0.66 3.48 8.81
C PRO A 39 -0.83 3.95 7.36
N LEU A 40 0.10 4.78 6.86
CA LEU A 40 0.11 5.27 5.49
C LEU A 40 1.55 5.54 5.06
N TRP A 41 1.94 5.02 3.89
CA TRP A 41 3.18 5.36 3.23
C TRP A 41 2.99 6.59 2.34
N ARG A 42 3.95 7.51 2.36
CA ARG A 42 3.98 8.71 1.52
C ARG A 42 5.23 8.68 0.64
N ARG A 43 5.20 9.43 -0.46
CA ARG A 43 6.38 9.66 -1.31
C ARG A 43 6.81 11.12 -1.17
N ASP A 44 8.11 11.33 -1.00
CA ASP A 44 8.72 12.65 -1.00
C ASP A 44 8.83 13.21 -2.43
N THR A 45 9.19 14.49 -2.60
CA THR A 45 9.41 15.10 -3.93
C THR A 45 10.53 14.41 -4.71
N SER A 46 11.51 13.84 -4.01
CA SER A 46 12.58 13.02 -4.59
C SER A 46 12.14 11.58 -4.92
N GLY A 47 10.87 11.23 -4.73
CA GLY A 47 10.34 9.88 -4.96
C GLY A 47 10.68 8.86 -3.86
N ARG A 48 11.35 9.27 -2.77
CA ARG A 48 11.69 8.40 -1.64
C ARG A 48 10.45 8.03 -0.83
N THR A 49 10.36 6.77 -0.41
CA THR A 49 9.29 6.29 0.47
C THR A 49 9.53 6.75 1.90
N ILE A 50 8.55 7.46 2.47
CA ILE A 50 8.59 7.99 3.83
C ILE A 50 7.31 7.62 4.58
N CYS A 51 7.38 7.58 5.92
CA CYS A 51 6.21 7.31 6.73
C CYS A 51 5.28 8.54 6.81
N ASN A 52 4.05 8.32 7.26
CA ASN A 52 3.06 9.40 7.40
C ASN A 52 3.55 10.51 8.33
N ALA A 53 4.20 10.16 9.44
CA ALA A 53 4.69 11.13 10.41
C ALA A 53 5.80 12.03 9.83
N CYS A 54 6.77 11.45 9.11
CA CYS A 54 7.86 12.20 8.49
C CYS A 54 7.34 13.11 7.36
N GLY A 55 6.42 12.62 6.53
CA GLY A 55 5.84 13.43 5.46
C GLY A 55 5.00 14.60 5.98
N LEU A 56 4.20 14.37 7.03
CA LEU A 56 3.42 15.45 7.66
C LEU A 56 4.33 16.47 8.37
N TYR A 57 5.39 16.01 9.03
CA TYR A 57 6.34 16.89 9.70
C TYR A 57 7.08 17.79 8.71
N TYR A 58 7.61 17.22 7.63
CA TYR A 58 8.30 18.00 6.59
C TYR A 58 7.38 19.00 5.92
N LYS A 59 6.12 18.64 5.64
CA LYS A 59 5.16 19.58 5.04
C LYS A 59 4.85 20.78 5.95
N LEU A 60 4.87 20.59 7.27
CA LEU A 60 4.54 21.64 8.24
C LEU A 60 5.76 22.51 8.58
N HIS A 61 6.94 21.92 8.72
CA HIS A 61 8.12 22.59 9.25
C HIS A 61 9.23 22.80 8.21
N LEU A 62 9.11 22.22 7.01
CA LEU A 62 10.12 22.23 5.95
C LEU A 62 11.50 21.72 6.39
N VAL A 63 11.55 21.02 7.54
CA VAL A 63 12.76 20.41 8.10
C VAL A 63 12.53 18.93 8.33
N HIS A 64 13.60 18.14 8.26
CA HIS A 64 13.54 16.71 8.53
C HIS A 64 13.18 16.46 10.00
N ARG A 65 12.38 15.41 10.24
CA ARG A 65 11.92 15.06 11.58
C ARG A 65 13.12 14.70 12.46
N PRO A 66 13.37 15.41 13.57
CA PRO A 66 14.49 15.12 14.44
C PRO A 66 14.29 13.77 15.15
N ALA A 67 15.40 13.05 15.38
CA ALA A 67 15.40 11.73 16.02
C ALA A 67 14.76 11.74 17.43
N THR A 68 14.85 12.85 18.15
CA THR A 68 14.28 13.03 19.50
C THR A 68 12.75 12.92 19.53
N MET A 69 12.07 13.20 18.43
CA MET A 69 10.60 13.09 18.34
C MET A 69 10.15 11.75 17.77
N MET A 70 11.07 10.88 17.34
CA MET A 70 10.77 9.56 16.82
C MET A 70 10.18 8.67 17.93
N ARG A 71 9.05 8.03 17.64
CA ARG A 71 8.44 7.03 18.52
C ARG A 71 8.35 5.72 17.77
N THR A 72 8.81 4.66 18.42
CA THR A 72 8.73 3.28 17.93
C THR A 72 7.32 2.70 18.08
N VAL A 73 6.57 3.17 19.08
CA VAL A 73 5.19 2.71 19.34
C VAL A 73 4.17 3.63 18.68
N ILE A 74 3.35 3.07 17.79
CA ILE A 74 2.23 3.78 17.14
C ILE A 74 1.02 3.80 18.07
N LYS A 75 0.71 4.97 18.66
CA LYS A 75 -0.48 5.15 19.49
C LYS A 75 -1.73 5.33 18.62
N ARG A 76 -2.71 4.45 18.78
CA ARG A 76 -4.05 4.60 18.16
C ARG A 76 -4.83 5.71 18.87
N ARG A 77 -5.48 6.59 18.09
CA ARG A 77 -6.43 7.58 18.62
C ARG A 77 -7.86 7.03 18.47
N LYS A 78 -8.75 7.30 19.43
CA LYS A 78 -10.17 6.96 19.30
C LYS A 78 -10.76 7.90 18.23
N ARG A 79 -11.34 7.31 17.18
CA ARG A 79 -11.94 8.04 16.05
C ARG A 79 -13.31 8.58 16.43
#